data_AF-A0A852PTM5-F1
#
_entry.id   AF-A0A852PTM5-F1
#
_cell.length_a   1.000
_cell.length_b   1.000
_cell.length_c   1.000
_cell.angle_alpha   90.00
_cell.angle_beta   90.00
_cell.angle_gamma   90.00
#
_symmetry.space_group_name_H-M   'P 1'
#
loop_
_entity.id
_entity.type
_entity.pdbx_description
1 polymer ?
#
loop_
_entity_poly.entity_id
_entity_poly.type
_entity_poly.pdbx_seq_one_letter_code
_entity_poly.pdbx_strand_id
1 'polypeptide(L)'
;GLLCAPGARLGRGGAQDFRGLALFAGLRWAALRRSRAPFAPSAAGAADTSNFDVLDDCLSQPELLGEPGDPPELGLHLPFVGYSYARGDPE
;
A
#
# COMPACT_ATOMS: atom_id res chain seq x y z
N GLY A 1 8.47 -2.12 -23.18
CA GLY A 1 9.16 -1.35 -22.11
C GLY A 1 8.14 -0.88 -21.08
N LEU A 2 8.46 0.09 -20.20
CA LEU A 2 7.47 0.67 -19.28
C LEU A 2 6.85 1.98 -19.83
N LEU A 3 7.68 2.90 -20.31
CA LEU A 3 7.25 4.15 -20.94
C LEU A 3 6.95 3.94 -22.42
N CYS A 4 5.78 3.37 -22.71
CA CYS A 4 5.32 3.08 -24.08
C CYS A 4 3.80 2.86 -24.11
N ALA A 5 3.26 2.73 -25.34
CA ALA A 5 1.86 2.39 -25.56
C ALA A 5 1.48 1.07 -24.84
N PRO A 6 0.24 0.94 -24.33
CA PRO A 6 -0.17 -0.24 -23.55
C PRO A 6 0.08 -1.59 -24.23
N GLY A 7 -0.10 -1.67 -25.56
CA GLY A 7 0.10 -2.90 -26.33
C GLY A 7 1.53 -3.44 -26.29
N ALA A 8 2.52 -2.57 -26.12
CA ALA A 8 3.95 -2.90 -26.05
C ALA A 8 4.53 -2.82 -24.61
N ARG A 9 3.67 -2.57 -23.62
CA ARG A 9 4.08 -2.46 -22.22
C ARG A 9 4.42 -3.84 -21.65
N LEU A 10 5.53 -3.92 -20.91
CA LEU A 10 5.91 -5.12 -20.17
C LEU A 10 4.90 -5.41 -19.04
N GLY A 11 4.75 -6.68 -18.66
CA GLY A 11 3.87 -7.12 -17.58
C GLY A 11 2.57 -7.77 -18.05
N ARG A 12 2.36 -7.90 -19.37
CA ARG A 12 1.22 -8.64 -19.93
C ARG A 12 1.31 -10.14 -19.64
N GLY A 13 2.52 -10.68 -19.54
CA GLY A 13 2.81 -12.04 -19.05
C GLY A 13 3.06 -12.10 -17.54
N GLY A 14 2.74 -11.03 -16.80
CA GLY A 14 3.01 -10.90 -15.38
C GLY A 14 4.49 -10.67 -15.07
N ALA A 15 4.93 -11.12 -13.90
CA ALA A 15 6.28 -10.82 -13.40
C ALA A 15 7.41 -11.43 -14.25
N GLN A 16 7.14 -12.48 -15.02
CA GLN A 16 8.16 -13.17 -15.83
C GLN A 16 8.76 -12.27 -16.91
N ASP A 17 7.94 -11.36 -17.47
CA ASP A 17 8.37 -10.34 -18.44
C ASP A 17 9.54 -9.48 -17.94
N PHE A 18 9.71 -9.39 -16.61
CA PHE A 18 10.78 -8.63 -15.98
C PHE A 18 11.99 -9.49 -15.62
N ARG A 19 11.77 -10.74 -15.21
CA ARG A 19 12.83 -11.59 -14.62
C ARG A 19 13.97 -11.91 -15.59
N GLY A 20 13.69 -11.94 -16.89
CA GLY A 20 14.67 -12.21 -17.94
C GLY A 20 15.37 -10.96 -18.53
N LEU A 21 15.04 -9.76 -18.06
CA LEU A 21 15.65 -8.53 -18.58
C LEU A 21 17.11 -8.43 -18.11
N ALA A 22 17.99 -7.97 -19.02
CA ALA A 22 19.40 -7.73 -18.70
C ALA A 22 19.62 -6.76 -17.53
N LEU A 23 18.69 -5.81 -17.32
CA LEU A 23 18.68 -4.90 -16.16
C LEU A 23 18.72 -5.65 -14.82
N PHE A 24 18.11 -6.84 -14.74
CA PHE A 24 18.03 -7.66 -13.54
C PHE A 24 18.96 -8.89 -13.62
N ALA A 25 19.94 -8.88 -14.51
CA ALA A 25 20.92 -9.96 -14.60
C ALA A 25 21.64 -10.16 -13.25
N GLY A 26 21.72 -11.41 -12.80
CA GLY A 26 22.31 -11.77 -11.51
C GLY A 26 21.38 -11.58 -10.29
N LEU A 27 20.20 -10.98 -10.45
CA LEU A 27 19.25 -10.82 -9.36
C LEU A 27 18.61 -12.17 -8.98
N ARG A 28 18.80 -12.61 -7.73
CA ARG A 28 18.22 -13.85 -7.21
C ARG A 28 16.80 -13.63 -6.70
N TRP A 29 15.82 -13.62 -7.60
CA TRP A 29 14.40 -13.35 -7.27
C TRP A 29 13.84 -14.16 -6.09
N ALA A 30 14.17 -15.46 -5.99
CA ALA A 30 13.70 -16.35 -4.91
C ALA A 30 14.34 -16.06 -3.53
N ALA A 31 15.45 -15.33 -3.50
CA ALA A 31 16.19 -14.99 -2.29
C ALA A 31 16.19 -13.50 -1.98
N LEU A 32 15.53 -12.66 -2.80
CA LEU A 32 15.58 -11.21 -2.72
C LEU A 32 15.26 -10.68 -1.31
N ARG A 33 14.19 -11.18 -0.68
CA ARG A 33 13.78 -10.80 0.69
C ARG A 33 14.78 -11.18 1.78
N ARG A 34 15.65 -12.15 1.54
CA ARG A 34 16.71 -12.57 2.48
C ARG A 34 18.05 -11.91 2.18
N SER A 35 18.18 -11.21 1.06
CA SER A 35 19.39 -10.46 0.73
C SER A 35 19.48 -9.19 1.57
N ARG A 36 20.70 -8.73 1.84
CA ARG A 36 20.94 -7.47 2.54
C ARG A 36 20.41 -6.32 1.67
N ALA A 37 19.48 -5.54 2.22
CA ALA A 37 19.01 -4.33 1.56
C ALA A 37 20.16 -3.31 1.44
N PRO A 38 20.22 -2.52 0.34
CA PRO A 38 21.24 -1.50 0.17
C PRO A 38 21.09 -0.34 1.15
N PHE A 39 19.89 -0.15 1.71
CA PHE A 39 19.58 0.88 2.69
C PHE A 39 18.74 0.27 3.82
N ALA A 40 19.07 0.66 5.05
CA ALA A 40 18.31 0.35 6.25
C ALA A 40 17.97 1.68 6.93
N PRO A 41 16.68 2.06 7.04
CA PRO A 41 16.29 3.31 7.69
C PRO A 41 16.62 3.25 9.19
N SER A 42 17.02 4.38 9.76
CA SER A 42 17.08 4.55 11.21
C SER A 42 15.67 4.74 11.76
N ALA A 43 15.41 4.18 12.94
CA ALA A 43 14.19 4.42 13.70
C ALA A 43 14.54 4.60 15.18
N ALA A 44 14.01 5.64 15.80
CA ALA A 44 14.17 5.96 17.21
C ALA A 44 13.22 5.16 18.13
N GLY A 45 12.32 4.36 17.57
CA GLY A 45 11.38 3.51 18.31
C GLY A 45 10.22 3.04 17.45
N ALA A 46 9.31 2.25 18.05
CA ALA A 46 8.16 1.68 17.34
C ALA A 46 7.13 2.72 16.87
N ALA A 47 7.12 3.91 17.49
CA ALA A 47 6.24 5.03 17.16
C ALA A 47 6.96 6.17 16.41
N ASP A 48 8.18 5.94 15.94
CA ASP A 48 8.94 6.96 15.19
C ASP A 48 8.32 7.19 13.80
N THR A 49 7.91 8.44 13.53
CA THR A 49 7.32 8.87 12.25
C THR A 49 8.29 9.71 11.39
N SER A 50 9.58 9.81 11.76
CA SER A 50 10.56 10.66 11.07
C SER A 50 10.88 10.26 9.62
N ASN A 51 10.55 9.02 9.23
CA ASN A 51 10.71 8.53 7.86
C ASN A 51 9.50 8.88 6.97
N PHE A 52 8.55 9.67 7.47
CA PHE A 52 7.36 10.14 6.76
C PHE A 52 7.35 11.67 6.73
N ASP A 53 6.85 12.24 5.64
CA ASP A 53 6.59 13.69 5.57
C ASP A 53 5.45 14.04 6.53
N VAL A 54 5.60 15.16 7.25
CA VAL A 54 4.52 15.72 8.07
C VAL A 54 3.49 16.32 7.11
N LEU A 55 2.28 15.75 7.08
CA LEU A 55 1.15 16.36 6.39
C LEU A 55 0.58 17.46 7.28
N ASP A 56 0.38 18.66 6.72
CA ASP A 56 -0.49 19.65 7.38
C ASP A 56 -1.90 19.05 7.48
N ASP A 57 -2.56 19.28 8.62
CA ASP A 57 -3.84 18.68 9.05
C ASP A 57 -5.07 19.06 8.19
N CYS A 58 -4.91 19.30 6.89
CA CYS A 58 -5.98 19.65 5.96
C CYS A 58 -6.90 18.48 5.59
N LEU A 59 -6.72 17.29 6.16
CA LEU A 59 -7.54 16.10 5.86
C LEU A 59 -8.75 15.90 6.79
N SER A 60 -8.89 16.71 7.84
CA SER A 60 -10.14 16.75 8.61
C SER A 60 -11.11 17.72 7.94
N GLN A 61 -11.79 17.26 6.89
CA GLN A 61 -13.15 17.74 6.64
C GLN A 61 -14.08 16.93 7.56
N PRO A 62 -14.51 17.46 8.72
CA PRO A 62 -15.56 16.84 9.52
C PRO A 62 -16.93 16.85 8.80
N GLU A 63 -16.99 17.37 7.58
CA GLU A 63 -18.17 17.65 6.76
C GLU A 63 -18.98 16.41 6.34
N LEU A 64 -18.49 15.18 6.62
CA LEU A 64 -19.23 13.95 6.27
C LEU A 64 -20.14 13.45 7.40
N LEU A 65 -20.09 14.06 8.58
CA LEU A 65 -21.04 13.79 9.65
C LEU A 65 -22.19 14.77 9.47
N GLY A 66 -23.39 14.25 9.16
CA GLY A 66 -24.62 15.05 9.22
C GLY A 66 -24.72 15.80 10.56
N GLU A 67 -25.49 16.89 10.56
CA GLU A 67 -25.60 17.75 11.74
C GLU A 67 -26.02 16.94 12.98
N PRO A 68 -25.52 17.28 14.18
CA PRO A 68 -25.93 16.60 15.42
C PRO A 68 -27.45 16.69 15.61
N GLY A 69 -28.16 15.59 15.33
CA GLY A 69 -29.62 15.52 15.46
C GLY A 69 -30.37 14.99 14.24
N ASP A 70 -29.71 14.83 13.10
CA ASP A 70 -30.34 14.18 11.94
C ASP A 70 -30.60 12.68 12.24
N PRO A 71 -31.80 12.16 11.92
CA PRO A 71 -32.04 10.73 12.00
C PRO A 71 -31.04 10.02 11.06
N PRO A 72 -30.37 8.95 11.50
CA PRO A 72 -29.41 8.25 10.65
C PRO A 72 -30.12 7.82 9.37
N GLU A 73 -29.57 8.25 8.22
CA GLU A 73 -30.09 7.82 6.93
C GLU A 73 -30.12 6.29 6.87
N LEU A 74 -31.29 5.74 6.56
CA LEU A 74 -31.46 4.30 6.47
C LEU A 74 -30.51 3.74 5.40
N GLY A 75 -29.55 2.92 5.82
CA GLY A 75 -28.60 2.28 4.93
C GLY A 75 -27.22 2.95 4.84
N LEU A 76 -26.97 4.04 5.57
CA LEU A 76 -25.67 4.73 5.61
C LEU A 76 -24.49 3.77 5.89
N HIS A 77 -24.70 2.74 6.71
CA HIS A 77 -23.65 1.80 7.09
C HIS A 77 -23.48 0.58 6.16
N LEU A 78 -24.37 0.40 5.18
CA LEU A 78 -24.32 -0.77 4.27
C LEU A 78 -22.99 -0.88 3.50
N PRO A 79 -22.34 0.20 3.03
CA PRO A 79 -21.05 0.10 2.36
C PRO A 79 -19.91 -0.45 3.23
N PHE A 80 -20.08 -0.49 4.56
CA PHE A 80 -19.04 -0.97 5.50
C PHE A 80 -19.26 -2.41 5.97
N VAL A 81 -20.35 -3.07 5.55
CA VAL A 81 -20.57 -4.48 5.87
C VAL A 81 -19.45 -5.33 5.26
N GLY A 82 -18.77 -6.13 6.08
CA GLY A 82 -17.61 -6.94 5.67
C GLY A 82 -16.26 -6.23 5.79
N TYR A 83 -16.23 -4.98 6.27
CA TYR A 83 -14.97 -4.25 6.51
C TYR A 83 -14.16 -4.82 7.68
N SER A 84 -14.83 -5.28 8.74
CA SER A 84 -14.17 -5.80 9.94
C SER A 84 -13.29 -7.01 9.62
N TYR A 85 -12.00 -6.91 9.97
CA TYR A 85 -11.02 -7.96 9.84
C TYR A 85 -10.29 -8.16 11.18
N ALA A 86 -10.18 -9.42 11.62
CA ALA A 86 -9.35 -9.82 12.74
C ALA A 86 -8.30 -10.81 12.20
N ARG A 87 -7.02 -10.49 12.38
CA ARG A 87 -5.95 -11.45 12.12
C ARG A 87 -6.02 -12.50 13.23
N GLY A 88 -6.29 -13.76 12.89
CA GLY A 88 -6.23 -14.84 13.87
C GLY A 88 -4.83 -14.92 14.48
N ASP A 89 -4.76 -15.09 15.80
CA ASP A 89 -3.50 -15.42 16.47
C ASP A 89 -3.11 -16.85 16.08
N PRO A 90 -1.85 -17.10 15.66
CA PRO A 90 -1.35 -18.46 15.59
C PRO A 90 -1.24 -19.01 17.02
N GLU A 91 -1.93 -20.12 17.31
CA GLU A 91 -1.64 -20.96 18.49
C GLU A 91 -0.17 -21.42 18.51
#